data_AF-A0A7X7J0B7-F1
#
_entry.id   AF-A0A7X7J0B7-F1
#
_cell.length_a   1.000
_cell.length_b   1.000
_cell.length_c   1.000
_cell.angle_alpha   90.00
_cell.angle_beta   90.00
_cell.angle_gamma   90.00
#
_symmetry.space_group_name_H-M   'P 1'
#
loop_
_entity.id
_entity.type
_entity.pdbx_description
1 polymer ?
#
loop_
_entity_poly.entity_id
_entity_poly.type
_entity_poly.pdbx_seq_one_letter_code
_entity_poly.pdbx_strand_id
1 'polypeptide(L)'
;MAADMAEGIASLGGGGVRTVPDNEAVPKRLGPLRQDLQDVSLILVGDLNNNRAIFPYYANYYTCGDARYPGAGGHELRTVVRPFGDDKNCLIIGAASAADGKAAVGRLLEILRGSKPGRDVELPYVLEVKLSGETARLFERAAEWLRQGGGAKPFEEQAAYSLVLDHFTYAAHLYFYTGDESFARRAREAILRLVDREPEKIRIGDYTMENLAVAWRRVCVCPIFSSQERARVDQSLFGTVAEHSRAWWRLSDGSKGIGCRHHTTGMLAWWTLIRVLQEVGDLDAESRKQLQDWRGEAEKYLNGLTRHYSDDQDDYQSVDSVQNTASYCLQTGDLAWYQNGLAERAARKLLSITDNRGWYAGIQGYGEALPGWERFTLNGGLLLGSCAFVYEDGAYDEALKRLASLGNSWGSLQPAGLRQFAGSRPVGPARARLDSFMDVSRLTPYRLGLLNAG
;
A
#
# COMPACT_ATOMS: atom_id res chain seq x y z
N MET A 1 -21.21 3.78 -18.02
CA MET A 1 -20.48 2.99 -16.99
C MET A 1 -21.36 2.68 -15.79
N ALA A 2 -21.58 3.60 -14.84
CA ALA A 2 -22.40 3.31 -13.66
C ALA A 2 -23.85 2.96 -14.00
N ALA A 3 -24.45 3.68 -14.97
CA ALA A 3 -25.78 3.38 -15.49
C ALA A 3 -25.83 1.98 -16.14
N ASP A 4 -24.89 1.68 -17.05
CA ASP A 4 -24.78 0.37 -17.70
C ASP A 4 -24.65 -0.78 -16.69
N MET A 5 -23.91 -0.55 -15.59
CA MET A 5 -23.77 -1.52 -14.51
C MET A 5 -25.09 -1.74 -13.77
N ALA A 6 -25.78 -0.66 -13.41
CA ALA A 6 -27.08 -0.73 -12.73
C ALA A 6 -28.14 -1.42 -13.60
N GLU A 7 -28.19 -1.10 -14.89
CA GLU A 7 -29.09 -1.74 -15.87
C GLU A 7 -28.75 -3.23 -16.03
N GLY A 8 -27.47 -3.58 -16.11
CA GLY A 8 -27.04 -4.97 -16.21
C GLY A 8 -27.40 -5.80 -14.98
N ILE A 9 -27.26 -5.26 -13.77
CA ILE A 9 -27.72 -5.93 -12.54
C ILE A 9 -29.25 -6.05 -12.52
N ALA A 10 -29.97 -5.00 -12.91
CA ALA A 10 -31.42 -5.02 -13.02
C ALA A 10 -31.92 -6.09 -13.99
N SER A 11 -31.22 -6.30 -15.10
CA SER A 11 -31.55 -7.34 -16.09
C SER A 11 -31.45 -8.76 -15.53
N LEU A 12 -30.68 -8.96 -14.46
CA LEU A 12 -30.52 -10.23 -13.75
C LEU A 12 -31.53 -10.38 -12.58
N GLY A 13 -32.44 -9.42 -12.41
CA GLY A 13 -33.41 -9.40 -11.32
C GLY A 13 -32.96 -8.65 -10.07
N GLY A 14 -31.73 -8.11 -10.05
CA GLY A 14 -31.23 -7.31 -8.94
C GLY A 14 -31.88 -5.93 -8.88
N GLY A 15 -32.65 -5.65 -7.82
CA GLY A 15 -33.35 -4.38 -7.66
C GLY A 15 -32.51 -3.31 -6.94
N GLY A 16 -32.79 -2.03 -7.21
CA GLY A 16 -32.38 -0.93 -6.32
C GLY A 16 -30.92 -0.48 -6.41
N VAL A 17 -30.21 -0.76 -7.51
CA VAL A 17 -28.83 -0.27 -7.70
C VAL A 17 -28.84 1.24 -7.95
N ARG A 18 -28.55 2.01 -6.91
CA ARG A 18 -28.41 3.46 -6.98
C ARG A 18 -27.06 3.83 -7.58
N THR A 19 -27.06 4.71 -8.59
CA THR A 19 -25.85 5.34 -9.09
C THR A 19 -25.62 6.67 -8.38
N VAL A 20 -24.38 6.92 -7.94
CA VAL A 20 -24.00 8.16 -7.24
C VAL A 20 -22.68 8.66 -7.82
N PRO A 21 -22.60 9.92 -8.28
CA PRO A 21 -21.33 10.54 -8.67
C PRO A 21 -20.33 10.60 -7.50
N ASP A 22 -19.03 10.54 -7.78
CA ASP A 22 -18.00 10.50 -6.76
C ASP A 22 -17.96 11.77 -5.89
N ASN A 23 -18.22 12.94 -6.50
CA ASN A 23 -18.31 14.22 -5.81
C ASN A 23 -19.59 14.39 -4.97
N GLU A 24 -20.62 13.57 -5.17
CA GLU A 24 -21.79 13.50 -4.29
C GLU A 24 -21.61 12.46 -3.18
N ALA A 25 -20.92 11.35 -3.50
CA ALA A 25 -20.56 10.33 -2.53
C ALA A 25 -19.50 10.83 -1.54
N VAL A 26 -18.55 11.64 -2.01
CA VAL A 26 -17.47 12.27 -1.24
C VAL A 26 -17.43 13.78 -1.59
N PRO A 27 -18.28 14.59 -0.93
CA PRO A 27 -18.43 16.02 -1.22
C PRO A 27 -17.14 16.82 -1.11
N LYS A 28 -16.41 16.58 -0.02
CA LYS A 28 -15.09 17.16 0.21
C LYS A 28 -14.04 16.16 -0.23
N ARG A 29 -13.15 16.54 -1.16
CA ARG A 29 -12.01 15.70 -1.58
C ARG A 29 -11.22 15.24 -0.34
N LEU A 30 -10.88 13.95 -0.29
CA LEU A 30 -10.24 13.28 0.85
C LEU A 30 -11.05 13.36 2.16
N GLY A 31 -12.33 13.70 2.08
CA GLY A 31 -13.27 13.58 3.18
C GLY A 31 -13.87 12.17 3.27
N PRO A 32 -14.68 11.92 4.30
CA PRO A 32 -15.36 10.65 4.45
C PRO A 32 -16.41 10.45 3.36
N LEU A 33 -16.73 9.18 3.09
CA LEU A 33 -17.90 8.79 2.34
C LEU A 33 -19.17 9.28 3.06
N ARG A 34 -20.20 9.68 2.31
CA ARG A 34 -21.51 10.05 2.88
C ARG A 34 -22.08 8.91 3.72
N GLN A 35 -22.66 9.22 4.88
CA GLN A 35 -23.04 8.24 5.90
C GLN A 35 -24.02 7.16 5.39
N ASP A 36 -25.00 7.53 4.56
CA ASP A 36 -25.95 6.57 3.95
C ASP A 36 -25.30 5.58 2.98
N LEU A 37 -24.05 5.83 2.57
CA LEU A 37 -23.28 4.94 1.71
C LEU A 37 -22.28 4.07 2.48
N GLN A 38 -22.07 4.33 3.78
CA GLN A 38 -21.15 3.54 4.61
C GLN A 38 -21.74 2.17 5.00
N ASP A 39 -23.08 2.09 5.12
CA ASP A 39 -23.77 0.87 5.59
C ASP A 39 -24.24 -0.05 4.45
N VAL A 40 -23.77 0.18 3.21
CA VAL A 40 -24.20 -0.59 2.03
C VAL A 40 -23.02 -1.14 1.24
N SER A 41 -23.21 -2.25 0.54
CA SER A 41 -22.21 -2.78 -0.38
C SER A 41 -22.00 -1.82 -1.55
N LEU A 42 -20.74 -1.49 -1.85
CA LEU A 42 -20.38 -0.54 -2.90
C LEU A 42 -19.77 -1.23 -4.12
N ILE A 43 -20.11 -0.73 -5.31
CA ILE A 43 -19.37 -0.98 -6.55
C ILE A 43 -18.66 0.33 -6.92
N LEU A 44 -17.35 0.35 -6.75
CA LEU A 44 -16.52 1.51 -7.02
C LEU A 44 -15.91 1.37 -8.41
N VAL A 45 -16.23 2.32 -9.30
CA VAL A 45 -15.71 2.33 -10.69
C VAL A 45 -14.69 3.45 -10.83
N GLY A 46 -13.50 3.13 -11.34
CA GLY A 46 -12.44 4.11 -11.57
C GLY A 46 -11.14 3.78 -10.84
N ASP A 47 -10.32 4.79 -10.59
CA ASP A 47 -9.05 4.69 -9.87
C ASP A 47 -8.90 5.80 -8.82
N LEU A 48 -7.78 5.80 -8.10
CA LEU A 48 -7.44 6.82 -7.10
C LEU A 48 -7.58 8.27 -7.59
N ASN A 49 -7.33 8.52 -8.88
CA ASN A 49 -7.28 9.86 -9.48
C ASN A 49 -8.60 10.30 -10.11
N ASN A 50 -9.58 9.40 -10.25
CA ASN A 50 -10.84 9.69 -10.93
C ASN A 50 -12.10 9.28 -10.13
N ASN A 51 -11.95 8.62 -8.99
CA ASN A 51 -13.03 8.35 -8.04
C ASN A 51 -12.58 8.61 -6.60
N ARG A 52 -13.10 9.69 -5.99
CA ARG A 52 -12.77 10.10 -4.62
C ARG A 52 -13.00 9.01 -3.56
N ALA A 53 -13.98 8.12 -3.77
CA ALA A 53 -14.29 7.05 -2.81
C ALA A 53 -13.23 5.94 -2.78
N ILE A 54 -12.34 5.86 -3.78
CA ILE A 54 -11.28 4.85 -3.84
C ILE A 54 -10.10 5.19 -2.91
N PHE A 55 -9.91 6.45 -2.52
CA PHE A 55 -8.79 6.87 -1.66
C PHE A 55 -8.56 5.98 -0.43
N PRO A 56 -9.54 5.74 0.46
CA PRO A 56 -9.30 4.92 1.65
C PRO A 56 -9.01 3.45 1.29
N TYR A 57 -9.55 2.93 0.19
CA TYR A 57 -9.27 1.58 -0.30
C TYR A 57 -7.84 1.45 -0.83
N TYR A 58 -7.37 2.45 -1.59
CA TYR A 58 -5.99 2.50 -2.08
C TYR A 58 -4.99 2.64 -0.93
N ALA A 59 -5.24 3.58 -0.02
CA ALA A 59 -4.37 3.85 1.11
C ALA A 59 -4.19 2.64 2.03
N ASN A 60 -5.22 1.81 2.19
CA ASN A 60 -5.21 0.59 3.00
C ASN A 60 -4.85 -0.69 2.21
N TYR A 61 -4.29 -0.55 1.01
CA TYR A 61 -3.81 -1.66 0.18
C TYR A 61 -4.91 -2.64 -0.26
N TYR A 62 -6.14 -2.17 -0.43
CA TYR A 62 -7.26 -2.96 -0.92
C TYR A 62 -7.24 -3.02 -2.45
N THR A 63 -6.75 -1.96 -3.08
CA THR A 63 -6.50 -1.83 -4.52
C THR A 63 -5.14 -1.17 -4.76
N CYS A 64 -4.63 -1.30 -5.98
CA CYS A 64 -3.51 -0.51 -6.50
C CYS A 64 -3.90 0.39 -7.65
N GLY A 65 -5.19 0.52 -7.95
CA GLY A 65 -5.73 1.32 -9.04
C GLY A 65 -5.32 2.78 -8.93
N ASP A 66 -4.43 3.21 -9.81
CA ASP A 66 -4.00 4.60 -9.99
C ASP A 66 -3.68 4.85 -11.47
N ALA A 67 -3.03 5.97 -11.79
CA ALA A 67 -2.74 6.31 -13.17
C ALA A 67 -1.77 5.34 -13.88
N ARG A 68 -1.06 4.46 -13.15
CA ARG A 68 -0.10 3.48 -13.71
C ARG A 68 -0.62 2.07 -13.69
N TYR A 69 -1.29 1.64 -12.63
CA TYR A 69 -1.85 0.29 -12.51
C TYR A 69 -3.35 0.29 -12.81
N PRO A 70 -3.86 -0.63 -13.65
CA PRO A 70 -3.20 -1.82 -14.24
C PRO A 70 -2.46 -1.56 -15.57
N GLY A 71 -2.43 -0.31 -16.01
CA GLY A 71 -1.86 0.13 -17.29
C GLY A 71 -2.95 0.55 -18.27
N ALA A 72 -2.60 1.40 -19.25
CA ALA A 72 -3.54 1.86 -20.27
C ALA A 72 -4.06 0.69 -21.12
N GLY A 73 -5.39 0.54 -21.25
CA GLY A 73 -5.99 -0.65 -21.91
C GLY A 73 -6.13 -1.88 -21.00
N GLY A 74 -5.68 -1.78 -19.74
CA GLY A 74 -5.86 -2.78 -18.70
C GLY A 74 -7.09 -2.48 -17.82
N HIS A 75 -7.47 -3.45 -16.99
CA HIS A 75 -8.52 -3.28 -15.97
C HIS A 75 -8.32 -4.23 -14.79
N GLU A 76 -8.91 -3.91 -13.64
CA GLU A 76 -9.07 -4.83 -12.51
C GLU A 76 -10.55 -4.98 -12.13
N LEU A 77 -10.94 -6.19 -11.78
CA LEU A 77 -12.20 -6.51 -11.13
C LEU A 77 -11.85 -7.21 -9.82
N ARG A 78 -12.28 -6.65 -8.70
CA ARG A 78 -11.81 -7.09 -7.39
C ARG A 78 -12.85 -7.03 -6.31
N THR A 79 -13.07 -8.17 -5.66
CA THR A 79 -13.80 -8.26 -4.40
C THR A 79 -12.90 -7.81 -3.26
N VAL A 80 -13.32 -6.79 -2.52
CA VAL A 80 -12.72 -6.37 -1.26
C VAL A 80 -13.61 -6.91 -0.15
N VAL A 81 -13.11 -7.91 0.58
CA VAL A 81 -13.83 -8.53 1.68
C VAL A 81 -13.64 -7.69 2.94
N ARG A 82 -14.75 -7.36 3.61
CA ARG A 82 -14.78 -6.66 4.90
C ARG A 82 -13.78 -5.49 5.02
N PRO A 83 -13.78 -4.53 4.08
CA PRO A 83 -12.93 -3.35 4.18
C PRO A 83 -13.16 -2.67 5.53
N PHE A 84 -12.08 -2.21 6.16
CA PHE A 84 -12.10 -1.50 7.45
C PHE A 84 -12.71 -2.27 8.63
N GLY A 85 -13.05 -3.55 8.44
CA GLY A 85 -13.68 -4.43 9.44
C GLY A 85 -15.18 -4.56 9.28
N ASP A 86 -15.76 -3.90 8.27
CA ASP A 86 -17.19 -3.87 8.00
C ASP A 86 -17.77 -5.26 7.74
N ASP A 87 -19.09 -5.40 7.87
CA ASP A 87 -19.82 -6.63 7.56
C ASP A 87 -20.21 -6.73 6.07
N LYS A 88 -19.95 -5.66 5.29
CA LYS A 88 -20.24 -5.59 3.85
C LYS A 88 -18.97 -5.79 3.04
N ASN A 89 -19.13 -6.41 1.88
CA ASN A 89 -18.06 -6.47 0.88
C ASN A 89 -18.22 -5.33 -0.13
N CYS A 90 -17.12 -4.93 -0.74
CA CYS A 90 -17.11 -3.97 -1.84
C CYS A 90 -16.56 -4.62 -3.11
N LEU A 91 -16.93 -4.10 -4.26
CA LEU A 91 -16.35 -4.46 -5.54
C LEU A 91 -15.64 -3.23 -6.14
N ILE A 92 -14.41 -3.42 -6.59
CA ILE A 92 -13.66 -2.39 -7.32
C ILE A 92 -13.58 -2.80 -8.79
N ILE A 93 -14.00 -1.89 -9.66
CA ILE A 93 -13.83 -1.94 -11.12
C ILE A 93 -12.78 -0.89 -11.47
N GLY A 94 -11.52 -1.30 -11.41
CA GLY A 94 -10.39 -0.40 -11.58
C GLY A 94 -10.01 -0.19 -13.04
N ALA A 95 -9.91 1.07 -13.45
CA ALA A 95 -9.57 1.47 -14.80
C ALA A 95 -8.99 2.90 -14.86
N ALA A 96 -7.95 3.08 -15.67
CA ALA A 96 -7.25 4.36 -15.84
C ALA A 96 -8.01 5.38 -16.72
N SER A 97 -8.97 4.91 -17.53
CA SER A 97 -9.74 5.73 -18.45
C SER A 97 -11.22 5.31 -18.50
N ALA A 98 -12.09 6.21 -18.96
CA ALA A 98 -13.51 5.91 -19.14
C ALA A 98 -13.77 4.80 -20.18
N ALA A 99 -12.91 4.69 -21.20
CA ALA A 99 -13.01 3.62 -22.20
C ALA A 99 -12.67 2.26 -21.58
N ASP A 100 -11.58 2.19 -20.80
CA ASP A 100 -11.16 0.99 -20.08
C ASP A 100 -12.22 0.58 -19.03
N GLY A 101 -12.78 1.55 -18.31
CA GLY A 101 -13.84 1.28 -17.34
C GLY A 101 -15.11 0.73 -17.98
N LYS A 102 -15.47 1.17 -19.19
CA LYS A 102 -16.60 0.60 -19.94
C LYS A 102 -16.34 -0.86 -20.33
N ALA A 103 -15.12 -1.18 -20.75
CA ALA A 103 -14.73 -2.56 -21.05
C ALA A 103 -14.77 -3.44 -19.79
N ALA A 104 -14.27 -2.94 -18.67
CA ALA A 104 -14.28 -3.63 -17.38
C ALA A 104 -15.71 -3.90 -16.87
N VAL A 105 -16.62 -2.91 -16.97
CA VAL A 105 -18.04 -3.11 -16.67
C VAL A 105 -18.65 -4.19 -17.56
N GLY A 106 -18.37 -4.16 -18.87
CA GLY A 106 -18.83 -5.21 -19.79
C GLY A 106 -18.38 -6.60 -19.35
N ARG A 107 -17.09 -6.73 -18.97
CA ARG A 107 -16.53 -7.99 -18.48
C ARG A 107 -17.18 -8.47 -17.18
N LEU A 108 -17.44 -7.59 -16.23
CA LEU A 108 -18.14 -7.94 -15.00
C LEU A 108 -19.58 -8.40 -15.28
N LEU A 109 -20.29 -7.74 -16.20
CA LEU A 109 -21.64 -8.16 -16.59
C LEU A 109 -21.64 -9.56 -17.23
N GLU A 110 -20.60 -9.93 -17.98
CA GLU A 110 -20.44 -11.31 -18.47
C GLU A 110 -20.28 -12.32 -17.33
N ILE A 111 -19.48 -12.00 -16.31
CA ILE A 111 -19.33 -12.85 -15.12
C ILE A 111 -20.68 -13.02 -14.43
N LEU A 112 -21.41 -11.91 -14.23
CA LEU A 112 -22.71 -11.90 -13.57
C LEU A 112 -23.79 -12.66 -14.33
N ARG A 113 -23.74 -12.72 -15.67
CA ARG A 113 -24.67 -13.56 -16.46
C ARG A 113 -24.50 -15.06 -16.17
N GLY A 114 -23.36 -15.47 -15.63
CA GLY A 114 -23.14 -16.82 -15.11
C GLY A 114 -23.77 -17.07 -13.73
N SER A 115 -24.14 -16.01 -13.00
CA SER A 115 -24.81 -16.12 -11.70
C SER A 115 -26.29 -16.45 -11.87
N LYS A 116 -26.89 -17.05 -10.83
CA LYS A 116 -28.33 -17.34 -10.80
C LYS A 116 -29.11 -16.02 -10.77
N PRO A 117 -30.04 -15.78 -11.73
CA PRO A 117 -30.90 -14.61 -11.68
C PRO A 117 -31.82 -14.64 -10.47
N GLY A 118 -32.13 -13.47 -9.91
CA GLY A 118 -32.98 -13.35 -8.74
C GLY A 118 -32.86 -11.98 -8.08
N ARG A 119 -33.67 -11.76 -7.03
CA ARG A 119 -33.63 -10.53 -6.24
C ARG A 119 -32.27 -10.32 -5.56
N ASP A 120 -31.66 -11.43 -5.15
CA ASP A 120 -30.37 -11.47 -4.47
C ASP A 120 -29.33 -12.07 -5.43
N VAL A 121 -28.95 -11.32 -6.46
CA VAL A 121 -27.87 -11.72 -7.37
C VAL A 121 -26.56 -11.78 -6.59
N GLU A 122 -26.07 -12.99 -6.35
CA GLU A 122 -24.79 -13.20 -5.68
C GLU A 122 -23.63 -12.96 -6.64
N LEU A 123 -22.72 -12.06 -6.23
CA LEU A 123 -21.43 -11.89 -6.88
C LEU A 123 -20.47 -12.97 -6.37
N PRO A 124 -19.92 -13.83 -7.26
CA PRO A 124 -18.83 -14.70 -6.85
C PRO A 124 -17.63 -13.87 -6.40
N TYR A 125 -16.73 -14.47 -5.62
CA TYR A 125 -15.42 -13.86 -5.40
C TYR A 125 -14.74 -13.65 -6.76
N VAL A 126 -14.36 -12.41 -7.03
CA VAL A 126 -13.65 -12.03 -8.27
C VAL A 126 -12.34 -11.36 -7.90
N LEU A 127 -11.26 -11.87 -8.48
CA LEU A 127 -10.01 -11.14 -8.69
C LEU A 127 -9.56 -11.43 -10.12
N GLU A 128 -9.94 -10.56 -11.06
CA GLU A 128 -9.53 -10.65 -12.46
C GLU A 128 -8.75 -9.37 -12.80
N VAL A 129 -7.52 -9.51 -13.27
CA VAL A 129 -6.69 -8.37 -13.68
C VAL A 129 -6.16 -8.59 -15.08
N LYS A 130 -6.44 -7.62 -15.96
CA LYS A 130 -5.79 -7.51 -17.25
C LYS A 130 -4.73 -6.41 -17.17
N LEU A 131 -3.47 -6.82 -17.03
CA LEU A 131 -2.33 -5.91 -17.07
C LEU A 131 -2.01 -5.49 -18.52
N SER A 132 -1.44 -4.31 -18.69
CA SER A 132 -0.97 -3.83 -19.99
C SER A 132 0.31 -3.00 -19.90
N GLY A 133 0.91 -2.73 -21.07
CA GLY A 133 2.00 -1.76 -21.20
C GLY A 133 3.25 -2.07 -20.37
N GLU A 134 3.76 -1.07 -19.67
CA GLU A 134 4.91 -1.20 -18.77
C GLU A 134 4.58 -2.04 -17.54
N THR A 135 3.36 -1.89 -17.00
CA THR A 135 2.87 -2.62 -15.83
C THR A 135 2.86 -4.13 -16.07
N ALA A 136 2.41 -4.58 -17.25
CA ALA A 136 2.48 -5.99 -17.63
C ALA A 136 3.93 -6.52 -17.66
N ARG A 137 4.87 -5.76 -18.24
CA ARG A 137 6.29 -6.15 -18.29
C ARG A 137 6.93 -6.19 -16.90
N LEU A 138 6.52 -5.29 -16.02
CA LEU A 138 6.99 -5.22 -14.65
C LEU A 138 6.66 -6.51 -13.89
N PHE A 139 5.39 -6.92 -13.94
CA PHE A 139 4.93 -8.11 -13.25
C PHE A 139 5.34 -9.41 -13.92
N GLU A 140 5.53 -9.42 -15.24
CA GLU A 140 6.08 -10.59 -15.93
C GLU A 140 7.52 -10.88 -15.47
N ARG A 141 8.37 -9.85 -15.31
CA ARG A 141 9.72 -10.04 -14.75
C ARG A 141 9.69 -10.55 -13.31
N ALA A 142 8.78 -10.03 -12.50
CA ALA A 142 8.58 -10.48 -11.13
C ALA A 142 8.09 -11.95 -11.09
N ALA A 143 7.12 -12.29 -11.93
CA ALA A 143 6.61 -13.65 -12.09
C ALA A 143 7.70 -14.64 -12.53
N GLU A 144 8.56 -14.24 -13.48
CA GLU A 144 9.67 -15.05 -13.97
C GLU A 144 10.66 -15.39 -12.85
N TRP A 145 11.04 -14.41 -12.03
CA TRP A 145 11.91 -14.65 -10.86
C TRP A 145 11.32 -15.72 -9.93
N LEU A 146 10.02 -15.65 -9.65
CA LEU A 146 9.35 -16.63 -8.80
C LEU A 146 9.28 -18.01 -9.48
N ARG A 147 8.96 -18.06 -10.79
CA ARG A 147 8.89 -19.30 -11.59
C ARG A 147 10.24 -20.03 -11.67
N GLN A 148 11.33 -19.30 -11.81
CA GLN A 148 12.69 -19.85 -11.80
C GLN A 148 13.19 -20.25 -10.39
N GLY A 149 12.33 -20.14 -9.37
CA GLY A 149 12.64 -20.53 -7.99
C GLY A 149 13.46 -19.50 -7.21
N GLY A 150 13.67 -18.28 -7.72
CA GLY A 150 14.50 -17.28 -7.04
C GLY A 150 15.93 -17.75 -6.77
N GLY A 151 16.42 -18.76 -7.51
CA GLY A 151 17.74 -19.39 -7.31
C GLY A 151 17.81 -20.52 -6.27
N ALA A 152 16.72 -20.85 -5.57
CA ALA A 152 16.68 -21.91 -4.54
C ALA A 152 15.36 -22.72 -4.59
N LYS A 153 15.30 -23.86 -3.89
CA LYS A 153 14.08 -24.70 -3.84
C LYS A 153 13.34 -24.50 -2.52
N PRO A 154 12.35 -23.59 -2.44
CA PRO A 154 11.73 -23.20 -1.17
C PRO A 154 10.90 -24.29 -0.48
N PHE A 155 10.53 -25.34 -1.22
CA PHE A 155 9.67 -26.42 -0.70
C PHE A 155 10.45 -27.70 -0.35
N GLU A 156 11.78 -27.68 -0.38
CA GLU A 156 12.61 -28.76 0.17
C GLU A 156 12.60 -28.74 1.71
N GLU A 157 12.65 -29.92 2.33
CA GLU A 157 12.48 -30.10 3.79
C GLU A 157 13.40 -29.17 4.60
N GLN A 158 14.64 -29.01 4.15
CA GLN A 158 15.68 -28.19 4.79
C GLN A 158 15.69 -26.71 4.33
N ALA A 159 14.72 -26.26 3.53
CA ALA A 159 14.67 -24.87 3.07
C ALA A 159 14.63 -23.89 4.25
N ALA A 160 15.48 -22.86 4.20
CA ALA A 160 15.56 -21.83 5.23
C ALA A 160 14.19 -21.16 5.47
N TYR A 161 13.87 -20.88 6.73
CA TYR A 161 12.58 -20.27 7.11
C TYR A 161 12.33 -18.94 6.37
N SER A 162 13.34 -18.08 6.32
CA SER A 162 13.27 -16.77 5.63
C SER A 162 12.97 -16.92 4.15
N LEU A 163 13.56 -17.92 3.48
CA LEU A 163 13.27 -18.19 2.07
C LEU A 163 11.79 -18.56 1.86
N VAL A 164 11.23 -19.44 2.69
CA VAL A 164 9.81 -19.84 2.60
C VAL A 164 8.90 -18.63 2.82
N LEU A 165 9.23 -17.78 3.78
CA LEU A 165 8.51 -16.53 4.07
C LEU A 165 8.57 -15.53 2.91
N ASP A 166 9.73 -15.36 2.28
CA ASP A 166 9.87 -14.50 1.10
C ASP A 166 9.02 -15.03 -0.07
N HIS A 167 9.01 -16.35 -0.28
CA HIS A 167 8.16 -16.98 -1.28
C HIS A 167 6.66 -16.80 -0.98
N PHE A 168 6.24 -16.87 0.28
CA PHE A 168 4.86 -16.57 0.67
C PHE A 168 4.50 -15.13 0.32
N THR A 169 5.25 -14.15 0.83
CA THR A 169 4.90 -12.74 0.67
C THR A 169 4.93 -12.34 -0.81
N TYR A 170 5.93 -12.78 -1.56
CA TYR A 170 6.06 -12.45 -2.97
C TYR A 170 4.96 -13.07 -3.83
N ALA A 171 4.61 -14.34 -3.59
CA ALA A 171 3.51 -15.01 -4.31
C ALA A 171 2.16 -14.36 -3.97
N ALA A 172 1.92 -14.03 -2.70
CA ALA A 172 0.69 -13.37 -2.28
C ALA A 172 0.49 -12.01 -2.96
N HIS A 173 1.57 -11.26 -3.09
CA HIS A 173 1.55 -10.00 -3.82
C HIS A 173 1.31 -10.20 -5.31
N LEU A 174 2.03 -11.11 -5.96
CA LEU A 174 1.83 -11.37 -7.38
C LEU A 174 0.39 -11.77 -7.70
N TYR A 175 -0.22 -12.64 -6.89
CA TYR A 175 -1.64 -12.96 -7.02
C TYR A 175 -2.52 -11.71 -7.03
N PHE A 176 -2.30 -10.81 -6.08
CA PHE A 176 -3.06 -9.56 -5.96
C PHE A 176 -2.87 -8.60 -7.16
N TYR A 177 -1.69 -8.59 -7.77
CA TYR A 177 -1.40 -7.73 -8.90
C TYR A 177 -1.85 -8.29 -10.24
N THR A 178 -1.81 -9.62 -10.41
CA THR A 178 -2.05 -10.27 -11.71
C THR A 178 -3.38 -11.00 -11.78
N GLY A 179 -4.00 -11.33 -10.64
CA GLY A 179 -5.14 -12.23 -10.57
C GLY A 179 -4.80 -13.69 -10.89
N ASP A 180 -3.53 -14.04 -11.10
CA ASP A 180 -3.12 -15.40 -11.46
C ASP A 180 -3.14 -16.32 -10.23
N GLU A 181 -4.12 -17.22 -10.21
CA GLU A 181 -4.38 -18.15 -9.12
C GLU A 181 -3.20 -19.09 -8.82
N SER A 182 -2.28 -19.33 -9.78
CA SER A 182 -1.07 -20.12 -9.53
C SER A 182 -0.19 -19.51 -8.43
N PHE A 183 -0.19 -18.18 -8.30
CA PHE A 183 0.50 -17.51 -7.22
C PHE A 183 -0.24 -17.65 -5.88
N ALA A 184 -1.57 -17.65 -5.87
CA ALA A 184 -2.34 -17.95 -4.66
C ALA A 184 -2.08 -19.38 -4.16
N ARG A 185 -2.01 -20.37 -5.07
CA ARG A 185 -1.63 -21.76 -4.77
C ARG A 185 -0.27 -21.83 -4.09
N ARG A 186 0.72 -21.12 -4.64
CA ARG A 186 2.07 -21.07 -4.09
C ARG A 186 2.16 -20.35 -2.75
N ALA A 187 1.43 -19.24 -2.59
CA ALA A 187 1.33 -18.53 -1.32
C ALA A 187 0.73 -19.43 -0.23
N ARG A 188 -0.35 -20.15 -0.55
CA ARG A 188 -0.99 -21.13 0.33
C ARG A 188 -0.02 -22.23 0.78
N GLU A 189 0.71 -22.84 -0.16
CA GLU A 189 1.70 -23.86 0.18
C GLU A 189 2.80 -23.32 1.12
N ALA A 190 3.32 -22.13 0.82
CA ALA A 190 4.37 -21.50 1.61
C ALA A 190 3.92 -21.16 3.03
N ILE A 191 2.76 -20.49 3.21
CA ILE A 191 2.29 -20.09 4.54
C ILE A 191 1.93 -21.29 5.41
N LEU A 192 1.29 -22.32 4.83
CA LEU A 192 0.96 -23.53 5.58
C LEU A 192 2.22 -24.27 6.03
N ARG A 193 3.27 -24.29 5.21
CA ARG A 193 4.57 -24.85 5.62
C ARG A 193 5.20 -24.10 6.78
N LEU A 194 5.06 -22.76 6.83
CA LEU A 194 5.55 -21.96 7.96
C LEU A 194 4.78 -22.33 9.24
N VAL A 195 3.45 -22.40 9.15
CA VAL A 195 2.56 -22.77 10.28
C VAL A 195 2.77 -24.23 10.71
N ASP A 196 3.07 -25.15 9.79
CA ASP A 196 3.37 -26.55 10.14
C ASP A 196 4.69 -26.67 10.92
N ARG A 197 5.68 -25.82 10.59
CA ARG A 197 6.95 -25.76 11.32
C ARG A 197 6.80 -25.08 12.68
N GLU A 198 6.01 -24.01 12.73
CA GLU A 198 5.80 -23.19 13.92
C GLU A 198 4.32 -22.76 14.06
N PRO A 199 3.48 -23.63 14.65
CA PRO A 199 2.04 -23.36 14.71
C PRO A 199 1.70 -22.17 15.60
N GLU A 200 2.50 -21.93 16.64
CA GLU A 200 2.27 -20.86 17.61
C GLU A 200 2.55 -19.46 17.04
N LYS A 201 3.42 -19.33 16.02
CA LYS A 201 3.80 -18.03 15.46
C LYS A 201 4.50 -18.10 14.11
N ILE A 202 4.39 -17.02 13.34
CA ILE A 202 5.28 -16.75 12.20
C ILE A 202 6.45 -15.88 12.67
N ARG A 203 7.70 -16.39 12.56
CA ARG A 203 8.91 -15.58 12.83
C ARG A 203 9.05 -14.47 11.79
N ILE A 204 9.17 -13.23 12.25
CA ILE A 204 9.30 -12.06 11.40
C ILE A 204 10.03 -10.94 12.15
N GLY A 205 10.70 -10.04 11.43
CA GLY A 205 11.31 -8.84 12.01
C GLY A 205 10.36 -7.64 11.95
N ASP A 206 10.71 -6.57 12.66
CA ASP A 206 10.02 -5.28 12.62
C ASP A 206 9.86 -4.72 11.21
N TYR A 207 10.91 -4.77 10.39
CA TYR A 207 10.88 -4.24 9.02
C TYR A 207 10.00 -5.01 8.03
N THR A 208 9.72 -6.28 8.32
CA THR A 208 9.06 -7.19 7.36
C THR A 208 7.67 -7.63 7.82
N MET A 209 7.24 -7.24 9.02
CA MET A 209 5.93 -7.60 9.55
C MET A 209 4.77 -6.95 8.79
N GLU A 210 4.94 -5.73 8.27
CA GLU A 210 3.92 -5.10 7.41
C GLU A 210 3.76 -5.88 6.10
N ASN A 211 4.87 -6.38 5.55
CA ASN A 211 4.87 -7.25 4.37
C ASN A 211 4.01 -8.48 4.59
N LEU A 212 4.22 -9.16 5.72
CA LEU A 212 3.49 -10.35 6.15
C LEU A 212 2.00 -10.04 6.29
N ALA A 213 1.66 -8.95 6.99
CA ALA A 213 0.27 -8.53 7.20
C ALA A 213 -0.46 -8.30 5.87
N VAL A 214 0.12 -7.49 4.99
CA VAL A 214 -0.50 -7.15 3.71
C VAL A 214 -0.53 -8.35 2.77
N ALA A 215 0.52 -9.17 2.73
CA ALA A 215 0.52 -10.42 1.98
C ALA A 215 -0.62 -11.33 2.42
N TRP A 216 -0.79 -11.54 3.73
CA TRP A 216 -1.88 -12.37 4.25
C TRP A 216 -3.25 -11.84 3.85
N ARG A 217 -3.48 -10.53 4.05
CA ARG A 217 -4.73 -9.88 3.64
C ARG A 217 -5.07 -10.13 2.17
N ARG A 218 -4.07 -10.10 1.30
CA ARG A 218 -4.23 -10.26 -0.16
C ARG A 218 -4.66 -11.66 -0.59
N VAL A 219 -4.35 -12.70 0.18
CA VAL A 219 -4.62 -14.10 -0.20
C VAL A 219 -5.61 -14.83 0.70
N CYS A 220 -5.77 -14.45 1.97
CA CYS A 220 -6.63 -15.17 2.90
C CYS A 220 -8.09 -15.23 2.44
N VAL A 221 -8.56 -14.20 1.74
CA VAL A 221 -9.90 -14.08 1.17
C VAL A 221 -10.12 -14.93 -0.09
N CYS A 222 -9.05 -15.49 -0.65
CA CYS A 222 -9.12 -16.34 -1.83
C CYS A 222 -9.82 -17.68 -1.49
N PRO A 223 -10.78 -18.15 -2.33
CA PRO A 223 -11.47 -19.42 -2.12
C PRO A 223 -10.57 -20.67 -2.05
N ILE A 224 -9.30 -20.55 -2.42
CA ILE A 224 -8.33 -21.64 -2.33
C ILE A 224 -8.02 -22.06 -0.88
N PHE A 225 -8.15 -21.15 0.07
CA PHE A 225 -8.00 -21.49 1.48
C PHE A 225 -9.30 -22.08 2.01
N SER A 226 -9.21 -23.21 2.69
CA SER A 226 -10.32 -23.68 3.53
C SER A 226 -10.45 -22.82 4.78
N SER A 227 -11.62 -22.85 5.44
CA SER A 227 -11.82 -22.10 6.69
C SER A 227 -10.91 -22.60 7.82
N GLN A 228 -10.64 -23.91 7.88
CA GLN A 228 -9.70 -24.47 8.85
C GLN A 228 -8.26 -23.98 8.62
N GLU A 229 -7.83 -23.88 7.36
CA GLU A 229 -6.51 -23.36 7.02
C GLU A 229 -6.36 -21.88 7.36
N ARG A 230 -7.39 -21.06 7.07
CA ARG A 230 -7.42 -19.66 7.50
C ARG A 230 -7.27 -19.53 9.01
N ALA A 231 -8.11 -20.21 9.78
CA ALA A 231 -8.09 -20.14 11.24
C ALA A 231 -6.72 -20.55 11.83
N ARG A 232 -6.06 -21.57 11.26
CA ARG A 232 -4.70 -21.97 11.68
C ARG A 232 -3.67 -20.88 11.44
N VAL A 233 -3.70 -20.23 10.26
CA VAL A 233 -2.78 -19.13 9.94
C VAL A 233 -3.09 -17.91 10.80
N ASP A 234 -4.35 -17.56 10.97
CA ASP A 234 -4.79 -16.43 11.79
C ASP A 234 -4.35 -16.58 13.25
N GLN A 235 -4.47 -17.79 13.81
CA GLN A 235 -3.98 -18.09 15.17
C GLN A 235 -2.45 -17.93 15.29
N SER A 236 -1.70 -18.40 14.29
CA SER A 236 -0.24 -18.24 14.26
C SER A 236 0.15 -16.76 14.14
N LEU A 237 -0.54 -15.99 13.30
CA LEU A 237 -0.32 -14.54 13.18
C LEU A 237 -0.70 -13.78 14.45
N PHE A 238 -1.74 -14.20 15.18
CA PHE A 238 -2.05 -13.67 16.50
C PHE A 238 -0.88 -13.92 17.48
N GLY A 239 -0.28 -15.10 17.47
CA GLY A 239 0.92 -15.39 18.25
C GLY A 239 2.12 -14.52 17.86
N THR A 240 2.29 -14.21 16.56
CA THR A 240 3.28 -13.21 16.10
C THR A 240 3.00 -11.82 16.68
N VAL A 241 1.75 -11.35 16.68
CA VAL A 241 1.38 -10.07 17.31
C VAL A 241 1.68 -10.10 18.81
N ALA A 242 1.32 -11.19 19.49
CA ALA A 242 1.50 -11.35 20.92
C ALA A 242 2.98 -11.35 21.33
N GLU A 243 3.86 -12.01 20.57
CA GLU A 243 5.31 -11.95 20.79
C GLU A 243 5.82 -10.50 20.69
N HIS A 244 5.41 -9.79 19.65
CA HIS A 244 5.88 -8.43 19.39
C HIS A 244 5.28 -7.37 20.31
N SER A 245 4.26 -7.70 21.12
CA SER A 245 3.75 -6.82 22.18
C SER A 245 4.83 -6.43 23.21
N ARG A 246 5.92 -7.21 23.29
CA ARG A 246 7.05 -7.01 24.21
C ARG A 246 8.36 -6.68 23.49
N ALA A 247 8.30 -6.33 22.21
CA ALA A 247 9.50 -6.07 21.43
C ALA A 247 10.22 -4.80 21.91
N TRP A 248 11.55 -4.77 21.79
CA TRP A 248 12.38 -3.65 22.26
C TRP A 248 12.08 -2.32 21.55
N TRP A 249 11.62 -2.38 20.30
CA TRP A 249 11.28 -1.22 19.47
C TRP A 249 9.89 -0.65 19.77
N ARG A 250 9.11 -1.28 20.67
CA ARG A 250 7.82 -0.73 21.10
C ARG A 250 8.01 0.52 21.96
N LEU A 251 7.29 1.58 21.62
CA LEU A 251 7.14 2.77 22.46
C LEU A 251 5.67 2.97 22.85
N SER A 252 5.44 3.41 24.09
CA SER A 252 4.10 3.56 24.65
C SER A 252 3.38 4.84 24.23
N ASP A 253 4.13 5.91 23.95
CA ASP A 253 3.62 7.14 23.33
C ASP A 253 4.72 7.85 22.54
N GLY A 254 4.34 8.70 21.59
CA GLY A 254 5.25 9.51 20.77
C GLY A 254 5.31 10.99 21.21
N SER A 255 5.06 11.28 22.50
CA SER A 255 4.86 12.65 22.97
C SER A 255 6.16 13.41 23.24
N LYS A 256 7.21 12.73 23.70
CA LYS A 256 8.54 13.33 24.03
C LYS A 256 9.58 13.15 22.92
N GLY A 257 9.32 12.24 22.00
CA GLY A 257 10.21 11.79 20.93
C GLY A 257 9.58 10.57 20.26
N ILE A 258 10.02 10.27 19.04
CA ILE A 258 9.52 9.13 18.25
C ILE A 258 10.60 8.08 17.98
N GLY A 259 11.74 8.19 18.65
CA GLY A 259 12.85 7.25 18.53
C GLY A 259 13.46 7.25 17.15
N CYS A 260 13.57 6.07 16.55
CA CYS A 260 14.26 5.84 15.27
C CYS A 260 13.43 4.96 14.34
N ARG A 261 13.94 4.69 13.13
CA ARG A 261 13.20 3.88 12.14
C ARG A 261 12.73 2.51 12.64
N HIS A 262 13.43 1.88 13.59
CA HIS A 262 12.98 0.61 14.18
C HIS A 262 11.66 0.79 14.94
N HIS A 263 11.54 1.87 15.71
CA HIS A 263 10.35 2.20 16.48
C HIS A 263 9.20 2.59 15.55
N THR A 264 9.44 3.47 14.58
CA THR A 264 8.38 3.90 13.65
C THR A 264 7.91 2.76 12.74
N THR A 265 8.83 1.97 12.19
CA THR A 265 8.48 0.85 11.29
C THR A 265 7.86 -0.29 12.06
N GLY A 266 8.46 -0.71 13.18
CA GLY A 266 7.92 -1.80 13.99
C GLY A 266 6.51 -1.51 14.51
N MET A 267 6.27 -0.28 15.00
CA MET A 267 4.94 0.12 15.49
C MET A 267 3.89 0.20 14.38
N LEU A 268 4.24 0.74 13.20
CA LEU A 268 3.32 0.74 12.05
C LEU A 268 3.02 -0.68 11.59
N ALA A 269 4.05 -1.51 11.43
CA ALA A 269 3.91 -2.88 10.96
C ALA A 269 3.06 -3.75 11.90
N TRP A 270 3.26 -3.59 13.21
CA TRP A 270 2.49 -4.28 14.24
C TRP A 270 1.02 -3.81 14.24
N TRP A 271 0.79 -2.50 14.13
CA TRP A 271 -0.56 -1.94 13.96
C TRP A 271 -1.25 -2.47 12.70
N THR A 272 -0.55 -2.54 11.57
CA THR A 272 -1.08 -3.08 10.31
C THR A 272 -1.46 -4.56 10.46
N LEU A 273 -0.63 -5.39 11.10
CA LEU A 273 -0.94 -6.80 11.35
C LEU A 273 -2.15 -6.97 12.27
N ILE A 274 -2.23 -6.19 13.36
CA ILE A 274 -3.39 -6.16 14.25
C ILE A 274 -4.66 -5.86 13.47
N ARG A 275 -4.64 -4.82 12.62
CA ARG A 275 -5.80 -4.43 11.81
C ARG A 275 -6.22 -5.53 10.85
N VAL A 276 -5.28 -6.16 10.14
CA VAL A 276 -5.60 -7.28 9.24
C VAL A 276 -6.31 -8.39 10.00
N LEU A 277 -5.84 -8.78 11.20
CA LEU A 277 -6.50 -9.82 12.00
C LEU A 277 -7.88 -9.38 12.52
N GLN A 278 -8.07 -8.11 12.84
CA GLN A 278 -9.39 -7.58 13.20
C GLN A 278 -10.37 -7.60 12.01
N GLU A 279 -9.89 -7.27 10.82
CA GLU A 279 -10.68 -7.16 9.59
C GLU A 279 -11.09 -8.54 9.06
N VAL A 280 -10.14 -9.47 8.92
CA VAL A 280 -10.35 -10.75 8.21
C VAL A 280 -9.99 -12.00 9.01
N GLY A 281 -9.35 -11.87 10.16
CA GLY A 281 -8.92 -13.02 10.96
C GLY A 281 -10.08 -13.74 11.63
N ASP A 282 -10.00 -15.07 11.68
CA ASP A 282 -10.91 -15.96 12.42
C ASP A 282 -10.35 -16.26 13.81
N LEU A 283 -10.66 -15.39 14.78
CA LEU A 283 -10.17 -15.44 16.15
C LEU A 283 -11.33 -15.39 17.15
N ASP A 284 -11.11 -15.97 18.33
CA ASP A 284 -12.07 -15.92 19.44
C ASP A 284 -12.24 -14.50 20.03
N ALA A 285 -13.25 -14.34 20.88
CA ALA A 285 -13.60 -13.04 21.45
C ALA A 285 -12.51 -12.45 22.36
N GLU A 286 -11.76 -13.30 23.07
CA GLU A 286 -10.69 -12.86 23.96
C GLU A 286 -9.50 -12.32 23.16
N SER A 287 -9.09 -13.05 22.13
CA SER A 287 -8.05 -12.65 21.19
C SER A 287 -8.42 -11.37 20.46
N ARG A 288 -9.68 -11.23 20.00
CA ARG A 288 -10.17 -9.99 19.39
C ARG A 288 -10.13 -8.79 20.34
N LYS A 289 -10.51 -9.00 21.60
CA LYS A 289 -10.41 -7.95 22.62
C LYS A 289 -8.96 -7.55 22.86
N GLN A 290 -8.05 -8.51 22.97
CA GLN A 290 -6.63 -8.25 23.16
C GLN A 290 -6.01 -7.49 21.97
N LEU A 291 -6.39 -7.84 20.74
CA LEU A 291 -6.03 -7.09 19.54
C LEU A 291 -6.52 -5.64 19.60
N GLN A 292 -7.75 -5.40 20.10
CA GLN A 292 -8.28 -4.05 20.25
C GLN A 292 -7.49 -3.22 21.27
N ASP A 293 -7.11 -3.82 22.40
CA ASP A 293 -6.31 -3.14 23.42
C ASP A 293 -4.92 -2.77 22.86
N TRP A 294 -4.27 -3.72 22.18
CA TRP A 294 -2.98 -3.49 21.52
C TRP A 294 -3.04 -2.49 20.38
N ARG A 295 -4.13 -2.47 19.61
CA ARG A 295 -4.37 -1.42 18.61
C ARG A 295 -4.40 -0.04 19.24
N GLY A 296 -5.13 0.11 20.35
CA GLY A 296 -5.21 1.37 21.08
C GLY A 296 -3.84 1.83 21.61
N GLU A 297 -2.98 0.91 22.03
CA GLU A 297 -1.60 1.22 22.39
C GLU A 297 -0.76 1.67 21.19
N ALA A 298 -0.85 0.96 20.07
CA ALA A 298 -0.13 1.32 18.86
C ALA A 298 -0.57 2.71 18.35
N GLU A 299 -1.87 2.98 18.34
CA GLU A 299 -2.42 4.27 17.90
C GLU A 299 -2.01 5.43 18.82
N LYS A 300 -1.83 5.22 20.13
CA LYS A 300 -1.27 6.26 21.02
C LYS A 300 0.11 6.72 20.56
N TYR A 301 0.98 5.80 20.17
CA TYR A 301 2.29 6.12 19.63
C TYR A 301 2.22 6.69 18.22
N LEU A 302 1.46 6.06 17.31
CA LEU A 302 1.35 6.48 15.91
C LEU A 302 0.75 7.88 15.76
N ASN A 303 -0.22 8.24 16.60
CA ASN A 303 -0.74 9.62 16.70
C ASN A 303 0.31 10.63 17.19
N GLY A 304 1.38 10.17 17.86
CA GLY A 304 2.53 11.00 18.19
C GLY A 304 3.39 11.36 16.98
N LEU A 305 3.52 10.44 16.01
CA LEU A 305 4.31 10.64 14.79
C LEU A 305 3.85 11.87 14.00
N THR A 306 2.55 12.14 13.98
CA THR A 306 1.93 13.24 13.22
C THR A 306 2.29 14.65 13.73
N ARG A 307 3.11 14.74 14.77
CA ARG A 307 3.64 16.00 15.33
C ARG A 307 5.06 16.31 14.86
N HIS A 308 5.70 15.36 14.17
CA HIS A 308 7.10 15.43 13.79
C HIS A 308 7.26 15.34 12.27
N TYR A 309 8.34 15.90 11.74
CA TYR A 309 8.70 15.81 10.30
C TYR A 309 10.03 15.08 10.07
N SER A 310 10.62 14.55 11.14
CA SER A 310 11.84 13.74 11.21
C SER A 310 11.79 12.94 12.52
N ASP A 311 12.54 11.85 12.63
CA ASP A 311 12.68 11.12 13.89
C ASP A 311 13.84 11.64 14.75
N ASP A 312 14.00 11.08 15.95
CA ASP A 312 14.95 11.60 16.95
C ASP A 312 16.41 11.30 16.60
N GLN A 313 16.68 10.36 15.67
CA GLN A 313 18.04 10.08 15.19
C GLN A 313 18.51 11.11 14.17
N ASP A 314 17.57 11.72 13.44
CA ASP A 314 17.80 12.75 12.44
C ASP A 314 18.84 12.38 11.35
N ASP A 315 19.03 11.09 11.07
CA ASP A 315 19.96 10.58 10.07
C ASP A 315 19.25 10.22 8.74
N TYR A 316 19.96 9.56 7.84
CA TYR A 316 19.39 9.09 6.57
C TYR A 316 18.16 8.18 6.73
N GLN A 317 18.05 7.45 7.84
CA GLN A 317 16.96 6.52 8.15
C GLN A 317 15.68 7.26 8.55
N SER A 318 15.79 8.52 8.99
CA SER A 318 14.63 9.35 9.32
C SER A 318 13.69 9.53 8.12
N VAL A 319 14.20 9.37 6.89
CA VAL A 319 13.39 9.35 5.66
C VAL A 319 12.40 8.18 5.64
N ASP A 320 12.78 7.03 6.19
CA ASP A 320 11.89 5.87 6.30
C ASP A 320 10.80 6.15 7.35
N SER A 321 11.15 6.78 8.48
CA SER A 321 10.21 7.17 9.53
C SER A 321 9.11 8.15 9.06
N VAL A 322 9.45 9.12 8.21
CA VAL A 322 8.43 10.04 7.66
C VAL A 322 7.52 9.37 6.63
N GLN A 323 8.00 8.36 5.91
CA GLN A 323 7.15 7.53 5.06
C GLN A 323 6.17 6.71 5.89
N ASN A 324 6.60 6.17 7.04
CA ASN A 324 5.70 5.50 7.98
C ASN A 324 4.62 6.47 8.51
N THR A 325 4.99 7.72 8.80
CA THR A 325 4.05 8.77 9.20
C THR A 325 3.03 9.08 8.10
N ALA A 326 3.50 9.23 6.86
CA ALA A 326 2.64 9.41 5.69
C ALA A 326 1.68 8.23 5.52
N SER A 327 2.19 7.00 5.58
CA SER A 327 1.40 5.76 5.50
C SER A 327 0.27 5.76 6.54
N TYR A 328 0.58 6.04 7.81
CA TYR A 328 -0.40 6.09 8.88
C TYR A 328 -1.49 7.15 8.65
N CYS A 329 -1.09 8.37 8.27
CA CYS A 329 -2.02 9.48 7.98
C CYS A 329 -2.97 9.13 6.83
N LEU A 330 -2.45 8.51 5.76
CA LEU A 330 -3.23 8.13 4.59
C LEU A 330 -4.18 6.97 4.90
N GLN A 331 -3.72 5.96 5.64
CA GLN A 331 -4.53 4.80 6.03
C GLN A 331 -5.68 5.15 6.97
N THR A 332 -5.45 6.09 7.90
CA THR A 332 -6.47 6.57 8.86
C THR A 332 -7.36 7.66 8.27
N GLY A 333 -6.93 8.31 7.19
CA GLY A 333 -7.58 9.51 6.65
C GLY A 333 -7.37 10.77 7.50
N ASP A 334 -6.56 10.71 8.57
CA ASP A 334 -6.17 11.90 9.32
C ASP A 334 -5.05 12.64 8.58
N LEU A 335 -5.45 13.69 7.86
CA LEU A 335 -4.55 14.51 7.06
C LEU A 335 -3.99 15.73 7.80
N ALA A 336 -4.12 15.81 9.13
CA ALA A 336 -3.62 16.95 9.91
C ALA A 336 -2.13 17.22 9.69
N TRP A 337 -1.31 16.16 9.57
CA TRP A 337 0.12 16.24 9.28
C TRP A 337 0.45 16.86 7.91
N TYR A 338 -0.41 16.65 6.91
CA TYR A 338 -0.31 17.34 5.63
C TYR A 338 -0.79 18.79 5.74
N GLN A 339 -1.89 19.03 6.45
CA GLN A 339 -2.53 20.35 6.55
C GLN A 339 -1.70 21.36 7.36
N ASN A 340 -0.97 20.91 8.37
CA ASN A 340 -0.13 21.76 9.21
C ASN A 340 1.27 22.04 8.61
N GLY A 341 1.57 21.47 7.43
CA GLY A 341 2.82 21.70 6.69
C GLY A 341 4.00 20.84 7.11
N LEU A 342 3.84 19.89 8.05
CA LEU A 342 4.92 18.98 8.43
C LEU A 342 5.30 18.02 7.30
N ALA A 343 4.33 17.52 6.53
CA ALA A 343 4.61 16.69 5.34
C ALA A 343 5.46 17.44 4.31
N GLU A 344 5.15 18.71 4.06
CA GLU A 344 5.96 19.56 3.18
C GLU A 344 7.38 19.74 3.71
N ARG A 345 7.57 19.92 5.03
CA ARG A 345 8.90 20.02 5.64
C ARG A 345 9.69 18.72 5.49
N ALA A 346 9.05 17.57 5.69
CA ALA A 346 9.68 16.27 5.49
C ALA A 346 10.12 16.08 4.03
N ALA A 347 9.26 16.43 3.06
CA ALA A 347 9.59 16.35 1.64
C ALA A 347 10.74 17.30 1.25
N ARG A 348 10.76 18.51 1.80
CA ARG A 348 11.89 19.46 1.63
C ARG A 348 13.18 18.90 2.20
N LYS A 349 13.14 18.32 3.40
CA LYS A 349 14.31 17.68 4.01
C LYS A 349 14.85 16.60 3.08
N LEU A 350 14.01 15.67 2.63
CA LEU A 350 14.38 14.61 1.67
C LEU A 350 15.07 15.18 0.42
N LEU A 351 14.48 16.20 -0.21
CA LEU A 351 15.06 16.81 -1.42
C LEU A 351 16.37 17.55 -1.13
N SER A 352 16.52 18.18 0.03
CA SER A 352 17.74 18.91 0.40
C SER A 352 18.93 18.00 0.69
N ILE A 353 18.68 16.73 1.01
CA ILE A 353 19.70 15.72 1.33
C ILE A 353 19.89 14.72 0.18
N THR A 354 19.38 15.08 -1.01
CA THR A 354 19.49 14.30 -2.24
C THR A 354 20.20 15.13 -3.29
N ASP A 355 21.25 14.60 -3.90
CA ASP A 355 22.00 15.26 -4.97
C ASP A 355 21.24 15.24 -6.31
N ASN A 356 21.80 15.88 -7.32
CA ASN A 356 21.19 15.96 -8.66
C ASN A 356 21.19 14.63 -9.44
N ARG A 357 21.87 13.59 -8.96
CA ARG A 357 21.80 12.22 -9.46
C ARG A 357 20.80 11.37 -8.68
N GLY A 358 20.24 11.91 -7.61
CA GLY A 358 19.31 11.21 -6.74
C GLY A 358 20.00 10.34 -5.70
N TRP A 359 21.26 10.63 -5.38
CA TRP A 359 22.03 9.98 -4.33
C TRP A 359 21.97 10.78 -3.04
N TYR A 360 22.11 10.10 -1.91
CA TYR A 360 22.18 10.73 -0.60
C TYR A 360 23.39 11.66 -0.48
N ALA A 361 23.16 12.87 0.05
CA ALA A 361 24.14 13.95 0.11
C ALA A 361 24.60 14.33 1.54
N GLY A 362 24.29 13.51 2.56
CA GLY A 362 24.89 13.60 3.90
C GLY A 362 24.18 14.52 4.90
N ILE A 363 23.74 13.98 6.02
CA ILE A 363 23.27 14.69 7.23
C ILE A 363 23.73 14.05 8.55
N GLN A 364 24.73 13.14 8.53
CA GLN A 364 25.21 12.31 9.64
C GLN A 364 24.54 10.93 9.72
N GLY A 365 25.29 9.88 10.11
CA GLY A 365 24.79 8.52 10.43
C GLY A 365 25.90 7.45 10.42
N TYR A 366 25.73 6.32 11.12
CA TYR A 366 26.77 5.24 11.15
C TYR A 366 27.07 4.67 9.76
N GLY A 367 26.07 4.66 8.86
CA GLY A 367 26.25 4.16 7.51
C GLY A 367 27.18 5.01 6.64
N GLU A 368 27.36 6.30 6.95
CA GLU A 368 28.29 7.19 6.24
C GLU A 368 29.76 6.78 6.38
N ALA A 369 30.07 5.92 7.35
CA ALA A 369 31.41 5.38 7.55
C ALA A 369 31.75 4.24 6.56
N LEU A 370 30.80 3.77 5.75
CA LEU A 370 31.00 2.66 4.82
C LEU A 370 31.46 3.15 3.43
N PRO A 371 32.46 2.51 2.79
CA PRO A 371 32.82 2.84 1.40
C PRO A 371 31.65 2.60 0.42
N GLY A 372 31.42 3.52 -0.52
CA GLY A 372 30.38 3.41 -1.56
C GLY A 372 29.04 4.03 -1.18
N TRP A 373 28.92 4.58 0.04
CA TRP A 373 27.70 5.20 0.53
C TRP A 373 27.34 6.51 -0.17
N GLU A 374 28.29 7.14 -0.86
CA GLU A 374 28.06 8.30 -1.73
C GLU A 374 27.14 7.99 -2.93
N ARG A 375 26.79 6.72 -3.16
CA ARG A 375 25.85 6.25 -4.19
C ARG A 375 24.58 5.64 -3.62
N PHE A 376 24.35 5.77 -2.32
CA PHE A 376 23.15 5.25 -1.67
C PHE A 376 21.92 6.07 -2.08
N THR A 377 20.80 5.40 -2.35
CA THR A 377 19.55 6.05 -2.74
C THR A 377 18.57 6.04 -1.57
N LEU A 378 17.93 7.18 -1.31
CA LEU A 378 16.88 7.27 -0.31
C LEU A 378 15.53 6.81 -0.87
N ASN A 379 14.65 6.38 0.02
CA ASN A 379 13.27 6.05 -0.33
C ASN A 379 12.41 7.32 -0.27
N GLY A 380 11.85 7.76 -1.38
CA GLY A 380 11.04 8.98 -1.43
C GLY A 380 9.64 8.78 -2.04
N GLY A 381 9.36 7.59 -2.57
CA GLY A 381 8.24 7.34 -3.47
C GLY A 381 6.90 7.61 -2.81
N LEU A 382 6.67 7.02 -1.63
CA LEU A 382 5.45 7.23 -0.86
C LEU A 382 5.30 8.69 -0.43
N LEU A 383 6.35 9.30 0.12
CA LEU A 383 6.29 10.66 0.64
C LEU A 383 6.01 11.69 -0.46
N LEU A 384 6.77 11.65 -1.55
CA LEU A 384 6.61 12.59 -2.65
C LEU A 384 5.33 12.30 -3.44
N GLY A 385 4.99 11.03 -3.71
CA GLY A 385 3.77 10.65 -4.40
C GLY A 385 2.52 11.06 -3.61
N SER A 386 2.49 10.81 -2.31
CA SER A 386 1.38 11.23 -1.46
C SER A 386 1.31 12.75 -1.31
N CYS A 387 2.44 13.48 -1.25
CA CYS A 387 2.43 14.94 -1.30
C CYS A 387 1.84 15.46 -2.63
N ALA A 388 2.24 14.88 -3.77
CA ALA A 388 1.69 15.21 -5.09
C ALA A 388 0.17 15.04 -5.11
N PHE A 389 -0.31 13.89 -4.61
CA PHE A 389 -1.72 13.58 -4.52
C PHE A 389 -2.47 14.48 -3.53
N VAL A 390 -2.05 14.56 -2.27
CA VAL A 390 -2.79 15.30 -1.22
C VAL A 390 -2.85 16.79 -1.53
N TYR A 391 -1.73 17.37 -1.97
CA TYR A 391 -1.65 18.80 -2.25
C TYR A 391 -2.08 19.20 -3.66
N GLU A 392 -2.32 18.22 -4.54
CA GLU A 392 -2.58 18.45 -5.97
C GLU A 392 -1.49 19.33 -6.60
N ASP A 393 -0.23 19.04 -6.25
CA ASP A 393 0.95 19.81 -6.64
C ASP A 393 1.90 18.95 -7.50
N GLY A 394 1.98 19.30 -8.79
CA GLY A 394 2.77 18.59 -9.78
C GLY A 394 4.28 18.69 -9.59
N ALA A 395 4.77 19.60 -8.72
CA ALA A 395 6.20 19.71 -8.44
C ALA A 395 6.78 18.42 -7.84
N TYR A 396 5.99 17.72 -7.01
CA TYR A 396 6.42 16.46 -6.40
C TYR A 396 6.47 15.32 -7.43
N ASP A 397 5.51 15.27 -8.36
CA ASP A 397 5.54 14.32 -9.49
C ASP A 397 6.72 14.61 -10.41
N GLU A 398 7.04 15.88 -10.66
CA GLU A 398 8.22 16.29 -11.42
C GLU A 398 9.52 15.92 -10.69
N ALA A 399 9.58 16.07 -9.36
CA ALA A 399 10.71 15.60 -8.55
C ALA A 399 10.93 14.09 -8.73
N LEU A 400 9.88 13.28 -8.65
CA LEU A 400 9.95 11.83 -8.88
C LEU A 400 10.28 11.45 -10.33
N LYS A 401 10.08 12.34 -11.30
CA LYS A 401 10.53 12.12 -12.69
C LYS A 401 12.01 12.44 -12.85
N ARG A 402 12.48 13.55 -12.28
CA ARG A 402 13.89 13.98 -12.37
C ARG A 402 14.83 13.14 -11.52
N LEU A 403 14.40 12.80 -10.30
CA LEU A 403 15.16 12.02 -9.31
C LEU A 403 14.58 10.62 -9.22
N ALA A 404 14.74 9.84 -10.30
CA ALA A 404 14.09 8.54 -10.42
C ALA A 404 14.49 7.53 -9.32
N SER A 405 15.68 7.67 -8.72
CA SER A 405 16.14 6.86 -7.59
C SER A 405 15.30 7.02 -6.33
N LEU A 406 14.66 8.19 -6.13
CA LEU A 406 13.71 8.41 -5.04
C LEU A 406 12.39 7.68 -5.25
N GLY A 407 12.15 7.09 -6.42
CA GLY A 407 10.88 6.43 -6.76
C GLY A 407 10.55 5.19 -5.91
N ASN A 408 11.52 4.68 -5.16
CA ASN A 408 11.31 3.57 -4.23
C ASN A 408 10.62 4.05 -2.95
N SER A 409 9.83 3.16 -2.35
CA SER A 409 9.20 3.40 -1.06
C SER A 409 9.74 2.42 -0.04
N TRP A 410 9.90 2.86 1.20
CA TRP A 410 10.23 1.96 2.30
C TRP A 410 9.00 1.15 2.69
N GLY A 411 9.20 -0.13 3.03
CA GLY A 411 8.09 -1.04 3.31
C GLY A 411 7.47 -1.58 2.03
N SER A 412 7.31 -2.89 1.99
CA SER A 412 6.94 -3.77 0.88
C SER A 412 5.47 -3.69 0.42
N LEU A 413 4.87 -2.51 0.45
CA LEU A 413 3.43 -2.36 0.22
C LEU A 413 3.07 -2.35 -1.27
N GLN A 414 4.06 -2.05 -2.12
CA GLN A 414 3.98 -2.18 -3.57
C GLN A 414 5.27 -2.83 -4.10
N PRO A 415 5.36 -4.17 -4.19
CA PRO A 415 6.53 -4.83 -4.75
C PRO A 415 6.74 -4.48 -6.22
N ALA A 416 7.91 -4.84 -6.72
CA ALA A 416 8.29 -4.75 -8.12
C ALA A 416 8.40 -3.32 -8.69
N GLY A 417 8.54 -2.28 -7.87
CA GLY A 417 8.85 -0.92 -8.36
C GLY A 417 7.63 -0.12 -8.83
N LEU A 418 6.43 -0.50 -8.39
CA LEU A 418 5.24 0.32 -8.53
C LEU A 418 5.38 1.62 -7.72
N ARG A 419 5.08 2.76 -8.35
CA ARG A 419 5.06 4.06 -7.66
C ARG A 419 3.70 4.24 -6.98
N GLN A 420 3.71 4.51 -5.68
CA GLN A 420 2.50 4.81 -4.92
C GLN A 420 1.99 6.23 -5.26
N PHE A 421 0.66 6.39 -5.26
CA PHE A 421 -0.04 7.65 -5.52
C PHE A 421 0.30 8.26 -6.90
N ALA A 422 0.46 7.41 -7.92
CA ALA A 422 0.92 7.87 -9.23
C ALA A 422 -0.13 8.68 -10.00
N GLY A 423 0.34 9.72 -10.68
CA GLY A 423 -0.44 10.49 -11.66
C GLY A 423 -1.41 11.47 -11.03
N SER A 424 -0.98 12.13 -9.94
CA SER A 424 -1.71 13.25 -9.38
C SER A 424 -1.99 14.28 -10.47
N ARG A 425 -3.23 14.76 -10.56
CA ARG A 425 -3.64 15.78 -11.52
C ARG A 425 -3.58 17.13 -10.82
N PRO A 426 -2.51 17.92 -11.01
CA PRO A 426 -2.38 19.18 -10.30
C PRO A 426 -3.51 20.13 -10.67
N VAL A 427 -4.05 20.83 -9.67
CA VAL A 427 -5.07 21.85 -9.84
C VAL A 427 -4.45 23.20 -9.47
N GLY A 428 -3.61 23.73 -10.36
CA GLY A 428 -2.96 25.03 -10.19
C GLY A 428 -1.45 25.01 -10.45
N PRO A 429 -0.79 26.18 -10.34
CA PRO A 429 0.66 26.27 -10.44
C PRO A 429 1.35 25.53 -9.28
N ALA A 430 2.53 24.99 -9.53
CA ALA A 430 3.38 24.39 -8.50
C ALA A 430 3.58 25.35 -7.32
N ARG A 431 3.74 24.81 -6.10
CA ARG A 431 4.10 25.65 -4.95
C ARG A 431 5.47 26.28 -5.21
N ALA A 432 5.50 27.61 -5.36
CA ALA A 432 6.69 28.42 -5.64
C ALA A 432 7.93 28.12 -4.75
N ARG A 433 7.72 27.55 -3.56
CA ARG A 433 8.80 27.22 -2.63
C ARG A 433 9.48 25.87 -2.92
N LEU A 434 8.86 24.95 -3.68
CA LEU A 434 9.52 23.70 -4.13
C LEU A 434 10.34 23.95 -5.40
N ASP A 435 9.90 24.88 -6.24
CA ASP A 435 10.57 25.26 -7.48
C ASP A 435 12.04 25.63 -7.23
N SER A 436 12.36 26.33 -6.13
CA SER A 436 13.74 26.69 -5.78
C SER A 436 14.67 25.48 -5.55
N PHE A 437 14.14 24.33 -5.15
CA PHE A 437 14.92 23.09 -4.99
C PHE A 437 14.99 22.28 -6.29
N MET A 438 14.02 22.49 -7.18
CA MET A 438 13.94 21.84 -8.49
C MET A 438 14.72 22.61 -9.57
N ASP A 439 15.09 23.86 -9.29
CA ASP A 439 15.87 24.71 -10.19
C ASP A 439 17.32 24.24 -10.30
N VAL A 440 17.62 23.62 -11.44
CA VAL A 440 18.99 23.30 -11.84
C VAL A 440 19.69 24.59 -12.24
N SER A 441 20.52 25.13 -11.34
CA SER A 441 21.49 26.15 -11.72
C SER A 441 22.53 25.54 -12.65
N ARG A 442 22.45 25.82 -13.95
CA ARG A 442 23.55 25.51 -14.88
C ARG A 442 24.76 26.35 -14.49
N LEU A 443 25.73 25.72 -13.82
CA LEU A 443 27.01 26.34 -13.57
C LEU A 443 27.71 26.52 -14.91
N THR A 444 28.01 27.77 -15.26
CA THR A 444 28.86 28.05 -16.42
C THR A 444 30.24 27.41 -16.20
N PRO A 445 31.01 27.09 -17.25
CA PRO A 445 32.37 26.58 -17.10
C PRO A 445 33.22 27.44 -16.14
N TYR A 446 32.99 28.75 -16.13
CA TYR A 446 33.60 29.69 -15.19
C TYR A 446 33.19 29.44 -13.72
N ARG A 447 31.89 29.29 -13.42
CA ARG A 447 31.40 29.00 -12.07
C ARG A 447 31.83 27.61 -11.58
N LEU A 448 31.89 26.64 -12.49
CA LEU A 448 32.43 25.31 -12.20
C LEU A 448 33.94 25.37 -11.88
N GLY A 449 34.68 26.20 -12.63
CA GLY A 449 36.10 26.45 -12.38
C GLY A 449 36.37 27.07 -11.01
N LEU A 450 35.53 28.01 -10.57
CA LEU A 450 35.63 28.63 -9.24
C LEU A 450 35.40 27.60 -8.12
N LEU A 451 34.41 26.72 -8.24
CA LEU A 451 34.14 25.68 -7.24
C LEU A 451 35.26 24.64 -7.11
N ASN A 452 35.94 24.32 -8.22
CA ASN A 452 37.02 23.34 -8.23
C ASN A 452 38.38 23.92 -7.82
N ALA A 453 38.53 25.25 -7.84
CA ALA A 453 39.79 25.91 -7.52
C ALA A 453 39.94 26.26 -6.01
N GLY A 454 38.87 26.17 -5.22
CA GLY A 454 38.86 26.56 -3.80
C GLY A 454 38.59 28.04 -3.61
#